data_AF-A0A268S457-F1
#
_entry.id   AF-A0A268S457-F1
#
_cell.length_a   1.000
_cell.length_b   1.000
_cell.length_c   1.000
_cell.angle_alpha   90.00
_cell.angle_beta   90.00
_cell.angle_gamma   90.00
#
_symmetry.space_group_name_H-M   'P 1'
#
loop_
_entity.id
_entity.type
_entity.pdbx_description
1 polymer ?
#
loop_
_entity_poly.entity_id
_entity_poly.type
_entity_poly.pdbx_seq_one_letter_code
_entity_poly.pdbx_strand_id
1 'polypeptide(L)'
;MTNGKQKQTREQLGVQEGDKIILKGKVTYARLDKAISGEALTRENERRARMGMLHTKPFRSVTIENPEIVQGEGTPLALFHAQEVYQSKTTGNQTMSFESKSLFPPSYGHMQENGTVKEIPDPEKNPAQGQIIYLMITAFKAKGFNNLGSTFDTIVFEKGDIQFYEGKGNSLAGFGQAMNMPVENITNTGAEPRQLQGAPTQEELVGVGAGQNQNGFGQAPINDPNQNGNQGGFGGFGGFGQQGGFGQTEQNGTNSNPFGIQGGAISDQGSPFTNNGQRGKSPYA
;
A
#
# COMPACT_ATOMS: atom_id res chain seq x y z
N MET A 1 36.41 -4.82 0.57
CA MET A 1 35.83 -4.73 -0.79
C MET A 1 35.09 -6.03 -1.05
N THR A 2 33.78 -6.06 -0.82
CA THR A 2 32.96 -7.26 -1.09
C THR A 2 32.75 -7.36 -2.59
N ASN A 3 33.22 -8.46 -3.19
CA ASN A 3 32.95 -8.82 -4.57
C ASN A 3 31.45 -8.65 -4.85
N GLY A 4 31.12 -7.70 -5.74
CA GLY A 4 29.75 -7.37 -6.11
C GLY A 4 29.12 -8.49 -6.91
N LYS A 5 28.70 -9.57 -6.23
CA LYS A 5 27.76 -10.51 -6.82
C LYS A 5 26.50 -9.73 -7.18
N GLN A 6 26.23 -9.64 -8.47
CA GLN A 6 24.99 -9.08 -8.99
C GLN A 6 23.83 -9.84 -8.33
N LYS A 7 22.88 -9.10 -7.74
CA LYS A 7 21.70 -9.70 -7.12
C LYS A 7 20.94 -10.48 -8.19
N GLN A 8 20.60 -11.72 -7.88
CA GLN A 8 19.81 -12.57 -8.79
C GLN A 8 18.36 -12.13 -8.78
N THR A 9 17.71 -12.16 -9.94
CA THR A 9 16.27 -11.90 -10.04
C THR A 9 15.46 -13.08 -9.48
N ARG A 10 14.17 -12.86 -9.24
CA ARG A 10 13.24 -13.91 -8.80
C ARG A 10 13.24 -15.09 -9.76
N GLU A 11 13.18 -14.80 -11.06
CA GLU A 11 13.17 -15.79 -12.13
C GLU A 11 14.46 -16.60 -12.17
N GLN A 12 15.61 -15.95 -11.97
CA GLN A 12 16.92 -16.61 -11.94
C GLN A 12 17.07 -17.59 -10.76
N LEU A 13 16.37 -17.33 -9.65
CA LEU A 13 16.33 -18.24 -8.50
C LEU A 13 15.26 -19.33 -8.62
N GLY A 14 14.40 -19.27 -9.63
CA GLY A 14 13.31 -20.23 -9.82
C GLY A 14 12.07 -19.95 -8.96
N VAL A 15 11.85 -18.69 -8.55
CA VAL A 15 10.61 -18.28 -7.88
C VAL A 15 9.42 -18.48 -8.81
N GLN A 16 8.34 -19.04 -8.30
CA GLN A 16 7.09 -19.24 -9.01
C GLN A 16 6.00 -18.26 -8.54
N GLU A 17 5.05 -17.99 -9.42
CA GLU A 17 3.86 -17.22 -9.05
C GLU A 17 3.06 -17.99 -7.98
N GLY A 18 2.68 -17.30 -6.91
CA GLY A 18 1.99 -17.91 -5.77
C GLY A 18 2.90 -18.46 -4.68
N ASP A 19 4.24 -18.45 -4.87
CA ASP A 19 5.18 -18.77 -3.79
C ASP A 19 4.95 -17.85 -2.59
N LYS A 20 5.03 -18.41 -1.38
CA LYS A 20 4.82 -17.69 -0.13
C LYS A 20 5.91 -17.99 0.88
N ILE A 21 6.31 -16.95 1.61
CA ILE A 21 7.14 -17.06 2.81
C ILE A 21 6.51 -16.26 3.95
N ILE A 22 6.82 -16.63 5.19
CA ILE A 22 6.52 -15.80 6.36
C ILE A 22 7.83 -15.31 6.94
N LEU A 23 7.90 -13.99 7.12
CA LEU A 23 9.09 -13.31 7.60
C LEU A 23 8.77 -12.54 8.88
N LYS A 24 9.50 -12.84 9.95
CA LYS A 24 9.43 -12.18 11.25
C LYS A 24 10.44 -11.04 11.31
N GLY A 25 10.09 -9.94 11.97
CA GLY A 25 11.06 -8.89 12.29
C GLY A 25 10.51 -7.81 13.21
N LYS A 26 11.43 -6.97 13.71
CA LYS A 26 11.12 -5.85 14.60
C LYS A 26 10.88 -4.58 13.79
N VAL A 27 9.70 -3.96 13.88
CA VAL A 27 9.38 -2.73 13.14
C VAL A 27 10.33 -1.60 13.52
N THR A 28 10.92 -0.95 12.52
CA THR A 28 11.68 0.29 12.68
C THR A 28 11.03 1.46 11.95
N TYR A 29 10.18 1.19 10.96
CA TYR A 29 9.39 2.21 10.29
C TYR A 29 8.16 1.55 9.65
N ALA A 30 7.00 2.21 9.74
CA ALA A 30 5.79 1.76 9.08
C ALA A 30 5.00 2.95 8.53
N ARG A 31 4.50 2.78 7.30
CA ARG A 31 3.54 3.68 6.67
C ARG A 31 2.58 2.84 5.84
N LEU A 32 1.58 2.33 6.53
CA LEU A 32 0.62 1.31 6.10
C LEU A 32 -0.81 1.85 6.10
N ASP A 33 -1.13 2.76 7.01
CA ASP A 33 -2.44 3.44 7.07
C ASP A 33 -2.78 4.13 5.73
N LYS A 34 -1.84 4.92 5.23
CA LYS A 34 -2.00 5.71 4.01
C LYS A 34 -0.81 5.52 3.10
N ALA A 35 -1.10 5.27 1.82
CA ALA A 35 -0.09 5.23 0.79
C ALA A 35 0.67 6.57 0.74
N ILE A 36 1.99 6.48 0.54
CA ILE A 36 2.85 7.62 0.23
C ILE A 36 2.42 8.14 -1.14
N SER A 37 1.82 9.33 -1.16
CA SER A 37 1.25 9.96 -2.35
C SER A 37 1.49 11.47 -2.33
N GLY A 38 1.09 12.17 -3.39
CA GLY A 38 1.20 13.62 -3.50
C GLY A 38 2.64 14.12 -3.33
N GLU A 39 2.83 15.18 -2.54
CA GLU A 39 4.14 15.81 -2.33
C GLU A 39 5.18 14.84 -1.72
N ALA A 40 4.76 13.96 -0.80
CA ALA A 40 5.64 12.97 -0.21
C ALA A 40 6.18 11.97 -1.25
N LEU A 41 5.33 11.58 -2.22
CA LEU A 41 5.75 10.75 -3.34
C LEU A 41 6.67 11.50 -4.31
N THR A 42 6.41 12.79 -4.56
CA THR A 42 7.28 13.63 -5.40
C THR A 42 8.69 13.71 -4.81
N ARG A 43 8.82 14.03 -3.50
CA ARG A 43 10.13 14.10 -2.82
C ARG A 43 10.87 12.75 -2.86
N GLU A 44 10.14 11.65 -2.70
CA GLU A 44 10.73 10.31 -2.80
C GLU A 44 11.19 9.98 -4.23
N ASN A 45 10.41 10.37 -5.25
CA ASN A 45 10.79 10.20 -6.65
C ASN A 45 12.01 11.04 -7.03
N GLU A 46 12.13 12.28 -6.52
CA GLU A 46 13.33 13.10 -6.69
C GLU A 46 14.56 12.47 -6.03
N ARG A 47 14.40 11.89 -4.83
CA ARG A 47 15.47 11.14 -4.15
C ARG A 47 15.89 9.92 -4.98
N ARG A 48 14.94 9.15 -5.51
CA ARG A 48 15.20 8.00 -6.38
C ARG A 48 15.91 8.40 -7.67
N ALA A 49 15.45 9.46 -8.33
CA ALA A 49 16.08 9.98 -9.54
C ALA A 49 17.54 10.38 -9.29
N ARG A 50 17.84 11.04 -8.17
CA ARG A 50 19.23 11.36 -7.75
C ARG A 50 20.10 10.12 -7.53
N MET A 51 19.49 8.99 -7.19
CA MET A 51 20.16 7.69 -7.03
C MET A 51 20.14 6.83 -8.30
N GLY A 52 19.68 7.37 -9.44
CA GLY A 52 19.54 6.63 -10.70
C GLY A 52 18.47 5.55 -10.67
N MET A 53 17.52 5.63 -9.73
CA MET A 53 16.40 4.71 -9.59
C MET A 53 15.16 5.24 -10.32
N LEU A 54 14.34 4.31 -10.83
CA LEU A 54 13.07 4.65 -11.47
C LEU A 54 12.08 5.26 -10.46
N HIS A 55 11.24 6.18 -10.96
CA HIS A 55 10.10 6.69 -10.20
C HIS A 55 9.16 5.56 -9.80
N THR A 56 8.57 5.70 -8.63
CA THR A 56 7.57 4.77 -8.09
C THR A 56 6.17 5.39 -8.10
N LYS A 57 5.17 4.51 -8.07
CA LYS A 57 3.75 4.84 -7.89
C LYS A 57 3.45 4.95 -6.39
N PRO A 58 2.29 5.48 -5.98
CA PRO A 58 1.89 5.46 -4.58
C PRO A 58 2.05 4.07 -3.96
N PHE A 59 2.60 4.02 -2.75
CA PHE A 59 2.97 2.78 -2.11
C PHE A 59 2.87 2.88 -0.58
N ARG A 60 2.65 1.74 0.06
CA ARG A 60 2.79 1.55 1.51
C ARG A 60 4.12 0.90 1.78
N SER A 61 4.68 1.13 2.96
CA SER A 61 6.01 0.63 3.28
C SER A 61 6.14 0.20 4.73
N VAL A 62 6.91 -0.85 4.96
CA VAL A 62 7.33 -1.28 6.29
C VAL A 62 8.82 -1.62 6.26
N THR A 63 9.54 -1.23 7.29
CA THR A 63 10.94 -1.62 7.50
C THR A 63 11.06 -2.33 8.82
N ILE A 64 11.80 -3.43 8.79
CA ILE A 64 12.04 -4.29 9.94
C ILE A 64 13.52 -4.53 10.15
N GLU A 65 13.89 -4.73 11.41
CA GLU A 65 15.21 -5.17 11.84
C GLU A 65 15.21 -6.65 12.20
N ASN A 66 16.39 -7.26 12.04
CA ASN A 66 16.68 -8.66 12.28
C ASN A 66 15.64 -9.57 11.61
N PRO A 67 15.49 -9.48 10.26
CA PRO A 67 14.52 -10.27 9.53
C PRO A 67 14.86 -11.76 9.64
N GLU A 68 13.87 -12.58 9.97
CA GLU A 68 13.99 -14.04 10.10
C GLU A 68 12.90 -14.71 9.25
N ILE A 69 13.26 -15.67 8.41
CA ILE A 69 12.27 -16.45 7.66
C ILE A 69 11.81 -17.60 8.54
N VAL A 70 10.58 -17.50 9.04
CA VAL A 70 9.98 -18.50 9.94
C VAL A 70 9.20 -19.58 9.19
N GLN A 71 8.83 -19.32 7.94
CA GLN A 71 8.22 -20.31 7.05
C GLN A 71 8.70 -20.10 5.61
N GLY A 72 9.03 -21.21 4.94
CA GLY A 72 9.55 -21.20 3.58
C GLY A 72 11.06 -20.95 3.50
N GLU A 73 11.80 -21.23 4.57
CA GLU A 73 13.26 -21.19 4.56
C GLU A 73 13.83 -22.08 3.43
N GLY A 74 14.90 -21.63 2.78
CA GLY A 74 15.55 -22.35 1.68
C GLY A 74 14.79 -22.34 0.35
N THR A 75 13.55 -21.85 0.31
CA THR A 75 12.81 -21.70 -0.96
C THR A 75 13.43 -20.63 -1.87
N PRO A 76 13.22 -20.68 -3.18
CA PRO A 76 13.64 -19.62 -4.11
C PRO A 76 13.25 -18.21 -3.65
N LEU A 77 12.02 -18.04 -3.14
CA LEU A 77 11.53 -16.74 -2.68
C LEU A 77 12.27 -16.27 -1.42
N ALA A 78 12.56 -17.18 -0.49
CA ALA A 78 13.39 -16.89 0.67
C ALA A 78 14.82 -16.47 0.29
N LEU A 79 15.45 -17.19 -0.64
CA LEU A 79 16.78 -16.88 -1.15
C LEU A 79 16.81 -15.52 -1.88
N PHE A 80 15.73 -15.17 -2.58
CA PHE A 80 15.57 -13.87 -3.21
C PHE A 80 15.58 -12.75 -2.14
N HIS A 81 14.71 -12.84 -1.15
CA HIS A 81 14.62 -11.82 -0.11
C HIS A 81 15.84 -11.76 0.82
N ALA A 82 16.56 -12.88 1.02
CA ALA A 82 17.82 -12.88 1.76
C ALA A 82 18.88 -11.92 1.14
N GLN A 83 18.85 -11.72 -0.18
CA GLN A 83 19.73 -10.76 -0.87
C GLN A 83 19.32 -9.29 -0.65
N GLU A 84 18.11 -9.03 -0.16
CA GLU A 84 17.58 -7.70 0.09
C GLU A 84 17.89 -7.19 1.51
N VAL A 85 18.38 -8.06 2.40
CA VAL A 85 18.89 -7.67 3.72
C VAL A 85 20.11 -6.77 3.54
N TYR A 86 20.08 -5.61 4.20
CA TYR A 86 21.21 -4.69 4.26
C TYR A 86 21.55 -4.35 5.71
N GLN A 87 22.79 -3.92 5.96
CA GLN A 87 23.18 -3.41 7.27
C GLN A 87 22.76 -1.94 7.38
N SER A 88 21.89 -1.63 8.35
CA SER A 88 21.49 -0.26 8.65
C SER A 88 22.71 0.56 9.07
N LYS A 89 22.90 1.74 8.46
CA LYS A 89 23.97 2.67 8.84
C LYS A 89 23.74 3.30 10.21
N THR A 90 22.50 3.36 10.66
CA THR A 90 22.11 4.01 11.91
C THR A 90 22.24 3.07 13.10
N THR A 91 21.78 1.83 12.95
CA THR A 91 21.71 0.85 14.05
C THR A 91 22.74 -0.25 13.96
N GLY A 92 23.38 -0.46 12.79
CA GLY A 92 24.31 -1.56 12.56
C GLY A 92 23.63 -2.93 12.42
N ASN A 93 22.31 -3.00 12.63
CA ASN A 93 21.52 -4.22 12.55
C ASN A 93 21.23 -4.61 11.10
N GLN A 94 20.90 -5.89 10.89
CA GLN A 94 20.34 -6.35 9.62
C GLN A 94 18.95 -5.77 9.46
N THR A 95 18.65 -5.22 8.29
CA THR A 95 17.42 -4.48 8.02
C THR A 95 16.90 -4.84 6.64
N MET A 96 15.57 -4.88 6.51
CA MET A 96 14.89 -5.06 5.23
C MET A 96 13.69 -4.12 5.16
N SER A 97 13.49 -3.51 3.99
CA SER A 97 12.37 -2.62 3.71
C SER A 97 11.49 -3.23 2.61
N PHE A 98 10.18 -3.22 2.83
CA PHE A 98 9.19 -3.70 1.89
C PHE A 98 8.31 -2.57 1.42
N GLU A 99 7.94 -2.60 0.14
CA GLU A 99 7.02 -1.66 -0.47
C GLU A 99 5.89 -2.45 -1.12
N SER A 100 4.65 -2.10 -0.76
CA SER A 100 3.46 -2.60 -1.44
C SER A 100 2.84 -1.49 -2.26
N LYS A 101 2.63 -1.75 -3.55
CA LYS A 101 1.92 -0.85 -4.47
C LYS A 101 0.42 -1.14 -4.52
N SER A 102 -0.08 -1.99 -3.61
CA SER A 102 -1.50 -2.27 -3.50
C SER A 102 -2.27 -0.99 -3.16
N LEU A 103 -3.43 -0.82 -3.81
CA LEU A 103 -4.38 0.24 -3.46
C LEU A 103 -4.96 0.00 -2.06
N PHE A 104 -5.07 -1.27 -1.67
CA PHE A 104 -5.65 -1.70 -0.40
C PHE A 104 -4.59 -1.82 0.70
N PRO A 105 -4.96 -1.57 1.96
CA PRO A 105 -4.13 -1.89 3.12
C PRO A 105 -3.93 -3.41 3.22
N PRO A 106 -2.87 -3.88 3.91
CA PRO A 106 -2.74 -5.29 4.21
C PRO A 106 -3.86 -5.75 5.15
N SER A 107 -4.15 -7.04 5.13
CA SER A 107 -4.94 -7.70 6.18
C SER A 107 -4.13 -7.77 7.48
N TYR A 108 -4.81 -7.71 8.62
CA TYR A 108 -4.17 -7.72 9.94
C TYR A 108 -4.63 -8.91 10.77
N GLY A 109 -3.68 -9.55 11.45
CA GLY A 109 -3.94 -10.63 12.38
C GLY A 109 -3.21 -10.44 13.70
N HIS A 110 -3.72 -11.06 14.75
CA HIS A 110 -3.07 -11.13 16.05
C HIS A 110 -2.89 -12.59 16.45
N MET A 111 -1.65 -13.00 16.70
CA MET A 111 -1.33 -14.32 17.22
C MET A 111 -1.85 -14.46 18.65
N GLN A 112 -2.69 -15.47 18.87
CA GLN A 112 -3.27 -15.80 20.17
C GLN A 112 -2.34 -16.74 20.96
N GLU A 113 -2.56 -16.88 22.26
CA GLU A 113 -1.74 -17.76 23.13
C GLU A 113 -1.76 -19.24 22.70
N ASN A 114 -2.87 -19.69 22.12
CA ASN A 114 -3.03 -21.05 21.60
C ASN A 114 -2.38 -21.26 20.20
N GLY A 115 -1.66 -20.26 19.69
CA GLY A 115 -0.99 -20.31 18.39
C GLY A 115 -1.89 -20.03 17.18
N THR A 116 -3.19 -19.78 17.36
CA THR A 116 -4.07 -19.38 16.24
C THR A 116 -3.89 -17.90 15.92
N VAL A 117 -4.24 -17.51 14.69
CA VAL A 117 -4.27 -16.11 14.27
C VAL A 117 -5.72 -15.65 14.25
N LYS A 118 -6.04 -14.60 15.02
CA LYS A 118 -7.33 -13.92 14.96
C LYS A 118 -7.20 -12.72 14.04
N GLU A 119 -8.03 -12.66 13.00
CA GLU A 119 -8.13 -11.47 12.16
C GLU A 119 -8.62 -10.27 12.98
N ILE A 120 -8.00 -9.12 12.77
CA ILE A 120 -8.41 -7.85 13.38
C ILE A 120 -8.81 -6.87 12.26
N PRO A 121 -9.81 -6.01 12.50
CA PRO A 121 -10.15 -4.94 11.56
C PRO A 121 -8.93 -4.05 11.27
N ASP A 122 -8.91 -3.40 10.10
CA ASP A 122 -7.86 -2.42 9.78
C ASP A 122 -7.79 -1.37 10.89
N PRO A 123 -6.64 -1.24 11.59
CA PRO A 123 -6.48 -0.28 12.66
C PRO A 123 -6.44 1.16 12.15
N GLU A 124 -6.34 1.38 10.84
CA GLU A 124 -6.15 2.69 10.19
C GLU A 124 -4.95 3.47 10.76
N LYS A 125 -3.98 2.73 11.31
CA LYS A 125 -2.80 3.24 12.04
C LYS A 125 -1.56 2.43 11.68
N ASN A 126 -0.40 2.92 12.11
CA ASN A 126 0.89 2.28 11.85
C ASN A 126 1.37 1.49 13.08
N PRO A 127 1.89 0.25 12.90
CA PRO A 127 2.59 -0.47 13.96
C PRO A 127 3.72 0.37 14.55
N ALA A 128 3.76 0.48 15.87
CA ALA A 128 4.80 1.23 16.57
C ALA A 128 6.19 0.62 16.35
N GLN A 129 7.22 1.46 16.44
CA GLN A 129 8.59 0.99 16.49
C GLN A 129 8.78 0.00 17.63
N GLY A 130 9.53 -1.05 17.34
CA GLY A 130 9.80 -2.12 18.29
C GLY A 130 8.75 -3.22 18.32
N GLN A 131 7.58 -3.03 17.71
CA GLN A 131 6.60 -4.09 17.57
C GLN A 131 7.19 -5.24 16.73
N ILE A 132 7.04 -6.47 17.21
CA ILE A 132 7.38 -7.65 16.42
C ILE A 132 6.19 -8.01 15.54
N ILE A 133 6.44 -8.16 14.25
CA ILE A 133 5.44 -8.53 13.25
C ILE A 133 5.93 -9.68 12.39
N TYR A 134 4.96 -10.39 11.83
CA TYR A 134 5.13 -11.38 10.79
C TYR A 134 4.52 -10.85 9.49
N LEU A 135 5.30 -10.85 8.42
CA LEU A 135 4.88 -10.46 7.09
C LEU A 135 4.68 -11.72 6.25
N MET A 136 3.49 -11.91 5.70
CA MET A 136 3.29 -12.89 4.64
C MET A 136 3.67 -12.25 3.31
N ILE A 137 4.73 -12.76 2.69
CA ILE A 137 5.21 -12.29 1.38
C ILE A 137 4.73 -13.26 0.31
N THR A 138 4.08 -12.74 -0.72
CA THR A 138 3.59 -13.52 -1.86
C THR A 138 4.26 -13.06 -3.15
N ALA A 139 4.80 -14.01 -3.91
CA ALA A 139 5.24 -13.76 -5.28
C ALA A 139 4.05 -13.71 -6.23
N PHE A 140 4.00 -12.71 -7.12
CA PHE A 140 2.89 -12.54 -8.06
C PHE A 140 3.37 -12.04 -9.42
N LYS A 141 2.61 -12.34 -10.48
CA LYS A 141 2.85 -11.77 -11.80
C LYS A 141 1.81 -10.69 -12.10
N ALA A 142 2.25 -9.44 -12.11
CA ALA A 142 1.35 -8.34 -12.50
C ALA A 142 0.95 -8.49 -13.97
N LYS A 143 -0.34 -8.29 -14.27
CA LYS A 143 -0.86 -8.33 -15.65
C LYS A 143 -0.08 -7.34 -16.53
N GLY A 144 0.46 -7.83 -17.64
CA GLY A 144 1.24 -7.02 -18.59
C GLY A 144 2.71 -6.81 -18.20
N PHE A 145 3.21 -7.46 -17.15
CA PHE A 145 4.63 -7.46 -16.78
C PHE A 145 5.25 -8.84 -17.01
N ASN A 146 6.48 -8.84 -17.52
CA ASN A 146 7.21 -10.08 -17.78
C ASN A 146 7.82 -10.67 -16.51
N ASN A 147 8.17 -9.81 -15.55
CA ASN A 147 8.87 -10.20 -14.33
C ASN A 147 7.90 -10.33 -13.14
N LEU A 148 8.27 -11.20 -12.20
CA LEU A 148 7.59 -11.39 -10.94
C LEU A 148 7.86 -10.22 -9.98
N GLY A 149 6.82 -9.85 -9.24
CA GLY A 149 6.91 -9.01 -8.06
C GLY A 149 6.76 -9.83 -6.79
N SER A 150 7.09 -9.22 -5.65
CA SER A 150 6.61 -9.67 -4.34
C SER A 150 5.77 -8.56 -3.72
N THR A 151 4.74 -8.93 -2.98
CA THR A 151 3.95 -8.02 -2.13
C THR A 151 3.88 -8.60 -0.72
N PHE A 152 3.57 -7.76 0.25
CA PHE A 152 3.10 -8.22 1.55
C PHE A 152 1.62 -7.88 1.66
N ASP A 153 0.80 -8.89 1.92
CA ASP A 153 -0.67 -8.75 1.91
C ASP A 153 -1.26 -8.95 3.30
N THR A 154 -0.48 -9.52 4.22
CA THR A 154 -0.90 -9.80 5.59
C THR A 154 0.22 -9.45 6.57
N ILE A 155 -0.17 -8.79 7.65
CA ILE A 155 0.68 -8.50 8.81
C ILE A 155 0.05 -9.17 10.02
N VAL A 156 0.82 -10.00 10.72
CA VAL A 156 0.40 -10.63 11.96
C VAL A 156 1.24 -10.09 13.11
N PHE A 157 0.60 -9.61 14.16
CA PHE A 157 1.26 -9.19 15.39
C PHE A 157 1.59 -10.40 16.25
N GLU A 158 2.81 -10.41 16.81
CA GLU A 158 3.19 -11.40 17.83
C GLU A 158 2.28 -11.28 19.05
N LYS A 159 2.18 -12.35 19.84
CA LYS A 159 1.38 -12.39 21.07
C LYS A 159 1.71 -11.22 21.99
N GLY A 160 0.67 -10.61 22.57
CA GLY A 160 0.79 -9.56 23.58
C GLY A 160 0.08 -8.27 23.16
N ASP A 161 0.54 -7.16 23.70
CA ASP A 161 -0.05 -5.85 23.39
C ASP A 161 0.37 -5.38 22.00
N ILE A 162 -0.60 -4.87 21.25
CA ILE A 162 -0.34 -4.26 19.96
C ILE A 162 -0.27 -2.76 20.14
N GLN A 163 0.87 -2.19 19.76
CA GLN A 163 1.12 -0.77 19.82
C GLN A 163 0.98 -0.11 18.45
N PHE A 164 0.15 0.92 18.38
CA PHE A 164 -0.06 1.72 17.18
C PHE A 164 0.31 3.17 17.38
N TYR A 165 0.71 3.86 16.31
CA TYR A 165 0.82 5.31 16.25
C TYR A 165 0.12 5.87 15.02
N GLU A 166 -0.36 7.10 15.14
CA GLU A 166 -0.96 7.86 14.04
C GLU A 166 0.07 8.84 13.47
N GLY A 167 0.56 8.59 12.25
CA GLY A 167 1.48 9.49 11.55
C GLY A 167 0.83 10.83 11.18
N LYS A 168 0.80 11.81 12.10
CA LYS A 168 0.34 13.16 11.75
C LYS A 168 1.24 13.75 10.66
N GLY A 169 0.64 14.23 9.56
CA GLY A 169 1.35 14.70 8.37
C GLY A 169 2.53 15.63 8.68
N ASN A 170 3.69 15.34 8.09
CA ASN A 170 5.00 15.97 8.33
C ASN A 170 5.58 15.87 9.76
N SER A 171 4.98 15.08 10.66
CA SER A 171 5.61 14.72 11.93
C SER A 171 6.84 13.84 11.67
N LEU A 172 7.77 13.85 12.63
CA LEU A 172 8.96 13.00 12.73
C LEU A 172 8.68 11.48 12.55
N ALA A 173 7.41 11.08 12.46
CA ALA A 173 6.91 9.84 11.86
C ALA A 173 7.61 9.45 10.53
N GLY A 174 8.05 10.41 9.71
CA GLY A 174 8.87 10.14 8.51
C GLY A 174 10.26 9.53 8.78
N PHE A 175 10.72 9.59 10.04
CA PHE A 175 11.96 8.96 10.53
C PHE A 175 11.67 7.72 11.40
N GLY A 176 10.40 7.28 11.46
CA GLY A 176 9.94 6.14 12.25
C GLY A 176 9.87 6.39 13.75
N GLN A 177 10.55 7.39 14.31
CA GLN A 177 10.59 7.58 15.75
C GLN A 177 9.25 8.09 16.31
N ALA A 178 8.64 7.32 17.21
CA ALA A 178 7.46 7.71 18.00
C ALA A 178 7.84 8.68 19.15
N MET A 179 8.82 9.56 18.95
CA MET A 179 9.26 10.50 19.97
C MET A 179 8.11 11.48 20.24
N ASN A 180 7.41 11.27 21.37
CA ASN A 180 6.25 12.01 21.85
C ASN A 180 4.94 11.84 21.05
N MET A 181 4.78 10.76 20.29
CA MET A 181 3.49 10.46 19.66
C MET A 181 2.65 9.58 20.60
N PRO A 182 1.34 9.84 20.76
CA PRO A 182 0.48 8.99 21.57
C PRO A 182 0.46 7.59 20.96
N VAL A 183 0.94 6.60 21.72
CA VAL A 183 0.87 5.19 21.38
C VAL A 183 -0.39 4.63 22.02
N GLU A 184 -1.24 4.01 21.22
CA GLU A 184 -2.41 3.27 21.71
C GLU A 184 -2.08 1.79 21.82
N ASN A 185 -2.47 1.19 22.96
CA ASN A 185 -2.37 -0.24 23.19
C ASN A 185 -3.73 -0.88 22.91
N ILE A 186 -3.75 -1.96 22.14
CA ILE A 186 -4.88 -2.86 22.07
C ILE A 186 -4.52 -4.12 22.87
N THR A 187 -5.08 -4.23 24.08
CA THR A 187 -5.01 -5.44 24.93
C THR A 187 -6.19 -6.35 24.59
N ASN A 188 -5.92 -7.63 24.33
CA ASN A 188 -6.93 -8.60 23.94
C ASN A 188 -7.68 -9.20 25.16
N THR A 189 -8.11 -8.35 26.10
CA THR A 189 -9.02 -8.75 27.17
C THR A 189 -10.44 -8.64 26.64
N GLY A 190 -11.00 -9.78 26.22
CA GLY A 190 -12.43 -10.03 26.11
C GLY A 190 -13.26 -8.92 25.44
N ALA A 191 -13.41 -8.99 24.11
CA ALA A 191 -14.58 -8.41 23.48
C ALA A 191 -15.81 -9.19 23.95
N GLU A 192 -16.37 -8.82 25.11
CA GLU A 192 -17.74 -9.15 25.43
C GLU A 192 -18.64 -8.53 24.35
N PRO A 193 -19.62 -9.28 23.81
CA PRO A 193 -20.59 -8.68 22.91
C PRO A 193 -21.31 -7.57 23.67
N ARG A 194 -21.27 -6.34 23.15
CA ARG A 194 -22.17 -5.27 23.58
C ARG A 194 -23.59 -5.80 23.44
N GLN A 195 -24.19 -6.20 24.56
CA GLN A 195 -25.63 -6.37 24.66
C GLN A 195 -26.24 -5.02 24.27
N LEU A 196 -27.05 -5.02 23.21
CA LEU A 196 -27.94 -3.92 22.88
C LEU A 196 -28.91 -3.76 24.06
N GLN A 197 -28.55 -2.84 24.96
CA GLN A 197 -29.38 -2.46 26.09
C GLN A 197 -30.38 -1.42 25.62
N GLY A 198 -31.67 -1.76 25.72
CA GLY A 198 -32.76 -0.78 25.76
C GLY A 198 -33.76 -0.82 24.60
N ALA A 199 -34.59 -1.86 24.54
CA ALA A 199 -35.96 -1.68 24.06
C ALA A 199 -36.76 -0.96 25.18
N PRO A 200 -37.48 0.14 24.90
CA PRO A 200 -38.37 0.73 25.90
C PRO A 200 -39.64 -0.12 26.03
N THR A 201 -39.88 -0.60 27.25
CA THR A 201 -41.14 -1.18 27.73
C THR A 201 -42.26 -0.14 27.72
N GLN A 202 -43.45 -0.57 27.29
CA GLN A 202 -44.70 0.17 27.39
C GLN A 202 -45.24 0.20 28.83
N GLU A 203 -46.10 1.21 29.06
CA GLU A 203 -47.11 1.41 30.12
C GLU A 203 -46.79 2.49 31.17
N GLU A 204 -47.37 3.69 31.00
CA GLU A 204 -48.46 4.16 31.88
C GLU A 204 -49.27 5.32 31.27
N LEU A 205 -50.59 5.23 31.42
CA LEU A 205 -51.65 6.15 31.01
C LEU A 205 -51.60 7.50 31.76
N VAL A 206 -51.80 8.62 31.05
CA VAL A 206 -52.80 9.63 31.44
C VAL A 206 -53.28 10.37 30.19
N GLY A 207 -54.59 10.35 29.93
CA GLY A 207 -55.21 10.87 28.71
C GLY A 207 -55.42 12.38 28.68
N VAL A 208 -55.82 12.90 27.51
CA VAL A 208 -56.94 13.85 27.26
C VAL A 208 -57.10 14.02 25.73
N GLY A 209 -58.32 13.80 25.22
CA GLY A 209 -58.89 14.69 24.19
C GLY A 209 -58.95 14.24 22.71
N ALA A 210 -60.14 13.78 22.32
CA ALA A 210 -60.93 14.17 21.13
C ALA A 210 -60.40 13.91 19.69
N GLY A 211 -61.22 13.20 18.89
CA GLY A 211 -61.30 13.44 17.43
C GLY A 211 -61.64 12.24 16.54
N GLN A 212 -62.94 11.97 16.39
CA GLN A 212 -63.72 11.52 15.21
C GLN A 212 -63.09 10.80 13.99
N ASN A 213 -63.94 9.88 13.46
CA ASN A 213 -64.06 9.34 12.09
C ASN A 213 -63.12 8.22 11.64
N GLN A 214 -63.51 7.25 10.80
CA GLN A 214 -64.77 6.61 10.39
C GLN A 214 -64.30 5.51 9.41
N ASN A 215 -64.88 4.30 9.47
CA ASN A 215 -65.02 3.29 8.39
C ASN A 215 -63.72 2.71 7.75
N GLY A 216 -63.55 1.42 7.47
CA GLY A 216 -64.46 0.27 7.48
C GLY A 216 -63.73 -0.96 6.88
N PHE A 217 -64.32 -2.14 7.15
CA PHE A 217 -64.42 -3.37 6.33
C PHE A 217 -63.32 -3.66 5.26
N GLY A 218 -62.73 -4.86 5.16
CA GLY A 218 -63.19 -6.18 5.53
C GLY A 218 -62.18 -7.27 5.12
N GLN A 219 -62.61 -8.51 5.31
CA GLN A 219 -61.86 -9.76 5.39
C GLN A 219 -61.30 -10.29 4.05
N ALA A 220 -60.30 -11.19 4.19
CA ALA A 220 -59.74 -12.09 3.17
C ALA A 220 -60.79 -13.08 2.59
N PRO A 221 -60.47 -13.86 1.53
CA PRO A 221 -59.80 -15.14 1.79
C PRO A 221 -58.81 -15.63 0.70
N ILE A 222 -58.19 -16.77 1.06
CA ILE A 222 -57.19 -17.63 0.41
C ILE A 222 -57.85 -18.63 -0.57
N ASN A 223 -57.09 -19.07 -1.60
CA ASN A 223 -57.09 -20.35 -2.35
C ASN A 223 -56.85 -20.09 -3.85
N ASP A 224 -56.15 -20.88 -4.68
CA ASP A 224 -55.29 -22.08 -4.61
C ASP A 224 -54.58 -22.16 -6.02
N PRO A 225 -53.96 -23.25 -6.52
CA PRO A 225 -52.69 -23.24 -7.25
C PRO A 225 -52.90 -23.47 -8.77
N ASN A 226 -51.80 -23.73 -9.50
CA ASN A 226 -51.70 -24.50 -10.77
C ASN A 226 -51.09 -23.74 -11.97
N GLN A 227 -50.38 -24.53 -12.79
CA GLN A 227 -49.74 -24.27 -14.12
C GLN A 227 -48.28 -23.77 -14.06
N ASN A 228 -47.24 -24.60 -14.25
CA ASN A 228 -46.87 -25.53 -15.35
C ASN A 228 -46.40 -24.84 -16.65
N GLY A 229 -45.08 -24.91 -16.90
CA GLY A 229 -44.52 -25.28 -18.21
C GLY A 229 -44.09 -24.19 -19.22
N ASN A 230 -43.06 -24.59 -20.00
CA ASN A 230 -42.59 -24.08 -21.32
C ASN A 230 -41.50 -22.98 -21.31
N GLN A 231 -40.23 -23.23 -21.69
CA GLN A 231 -39.60 -23.62 -22.99
C GLN A 231 -39.79 -22.64 -24.17
N GLY A 232 -38.66 -22.32 -24.83
CA GLY A 232 -38.51 -21.59 -26.10
C GLY A 232 -37.80 -20.24 -25.91
N GLY A 233 -36.77 -19.82 -26.65
CA GLY A 233 -36.33 -20.16 -28.01
C GLY A 233 -36.18 -18.85 -28.83
N PHE A 234 -35.37 -18.89 -29.91
CA PHE A 234 -35.10 -17.83 -30.92
C PHE A 234 -34.09 -16.74 -30.51
N GLY A 235 -33.11 -16.31 -31.31
CA GLY A 235 -32.85 -16.35 -32.76
C GLY A 235 -32.30 -14.95 -33.14
N GLY A 236 -31.08 -14.80 -33.67
CA GLY A 236 -30.83 -14.65 -35.11
C GLY A 236 -30.46 -13.20 -35.50
N PHE A 237 -29.78 -13.07 -36.66
CA PHE A 237 -29.32 -11.86 -37.38
C PHE A 237 -28.02 -11.20 -36.84
N GLY A 238 -26.94 -11.01 -37.61
CA GLY A 238 -26.73 -10.79 -39.06
C GLY A 238 -25.99 -9.43 -39.18
N GLY A 239 -24.70 -9.37 -39.52
CA GLY A 239 -24.21 -9.22 -40.90
C GLY A 239 -23.62 -7.80 -41.13
N PHE A 240 -22.73 -7.66 -42.13
CA PHE A 240 -21.98 -6.47 -42.60
C PHE A 240 -20.70 -6.10 -41.82
N GLY A 241 -19.52 -5.89 -42.43
CA GLY A 241 -19.07 -5.87 -43.82
C GLY A 241 -17.77 -5.04 -43.95
N GLN A 242 -16.79 -5.56 -44.71
CA GLN A 242 -15.65 -4.93 -45.45
C GLN A 242 -14.81 -3.81 -44.79
N GLN A 243 -13.47 -3.91 -44.65
CA GLN A 243 -12.37 -4.05 -45.63
C GLN A 243 -11.86 -2.72 -46.23
N GLY A 244 -10.70 -2.25 -45.71
CA GLY A 244 -9.52 -1.81 -46.48
C GLY A 244 -9.44 -0.39 -47.09
N GLY A 245 -8.30 0.28 -46.84
CA GLY A 245 -7.50 0.85 -47.96
C GLY A 245 -7.20 2.36 -47.98
N PHE A 246 -6.01 2.71 -47.46
CA PHE A 246 -5.06 3.79 -47.79
C PHE A 246 -5.38 4.87 -48.86
N GLY A 247 -5.08 6.12 -48.51
CA GLY A 247 -4.76 7.23 -49.42
C GLY A 247 -4.00 8.35 -48.70
N GLN A 248 -2.76 8.60 -49.13
CA GLN A 248 -1.85 9.64 -48.63
C GLN A 248 -2.33 11.05 -49.00
N THR A 249 -1.94 12.05 -48.20
CA THR A 249 -1.66 13.40 -48.70
C THR A 249 -0.62 14.08 -47.82
N GLU A 250 0.52 14.41 -48.42
CA GLU A 250 1.49 15.36 -47.90
C GLU A 250 0.93 16.78 -48.04
N GLN A 251 1.11 17.64 -47.02
CA GLN A 251 1.16 19.08 -47.25
C GLN A 251 2.02 19.81 -46.22
N ASN A 252 3.07 20.41 -46.76
CA ASN A 252 3.87 21.52 -46.24
C ASN A 252 3.00 22.65 -45.67
N GLY A 253 3.44 23.27 -44.57
CA GLY A 253 2.83 24.54 -44.15
C GLY A 253 3.20 25.04 -42.76
N THR A 254 4.29 25.81 -42.70
CA THR A 254 4.48 27.01 -41.84
C THR A 254 4.39 26.86 -40.32
N ASN A 255 5.58 26.83 -39.74
CA ASN A 255 5.87 27.04 -38.32
C ASN A 255 5.85 28.56 -38.03
N SER A 256 4.87 29.05 -37.27
CA SER A 256 4.84 30.42 -36.75
C SER A 256 5.03 30.41 -35.24
N ASN A 257 6.28 30.60 -34.82
CA ASN A 257 6.62 30.94 -33.44
C ASN A 257 6.01 32.30 -33.08
N PRO A 258 5.16 32.39 -32.04
CA PRO A 258 4.53 33.64 -31.62
C PRO A 258 5.36 34.45 -30.61
N PHE A 259 6.58 34.00 -30.29
CA PHE A 259 7.48 34.69 -29.37
C PHE A 259 8.71 35.18 -30.12
N GLY A 260 8.58 36.36 -30.71
CA GLY A 260 9.70 37.11 -31.25
C GLY A 260 10.62 37.57 -30.13
N ILE A 261 11.82 37.00 -30.06
CA ILE A 261 12.98 37.66 -29.48
C ILE A 261 14.05 37.67 -30.56
N GLN A 262 14.27 38.86 -31.11
CA GLN A 262 15.33 39.16 -32.08
C GLN A 262 16.69 38.92 -31.44
N GLY A 263 17.55 38.21 -32.18
CA GLY A 263 18.97 38.07 -31.86
C GLY A 263 19.67 39.42 -31.91
N GLY A 264 20.24 39.82 -30.77
CA GLY A 264 21.10 40.99 -30.64
C GLY A 264 22.45 40.60 -30.07
N ALA A 265 23.48 40.89 -30.85
CA ALA A 265 24.87 41.22 -30.47
C ALA A 265 25.50 40.52 -29.25
N ILE A 266 26.37 39.56 -29.55
CA ILE A 266 27.47 39.12 -28.68
C ILE A 266 28.43 40.30 -28.54
N SER A 267 28.55 40.85 -27.32
CA SER A 267 29.68 41.68 -26.95
C SER A 267 30.27 41.20 -25.63
N ASP A 268 31.57 40.98 -25.73
CA ASP A 268 32.58 40.60 -24.75
C ASP A 268 32.51 41.46 -23.49
N GLN A 269 32.26 40.85 -22.32
CA GLN A 269 32.53 41.48 -21.02
C GLN A 269 32.71 40.44 -19.90
N GLY A 270 33.99 40.11 -19.66
CA GLY A 270 34.60 40.05 -18.33
C GLY A 270 33.98 39.18 -17.25
N SER A 271 34.47 37.94 -17.13
CA SER A 271 34.36 37.12 -15.91
C SER A 271 35.09 37.77 -14.73
N PRO A 272 34.47 37.97 -13.55
CA PRO A 272 35.12 38.56 -12.38
C PRO A 272 35.65 37.54 -11.35
N PHE A 273 35.90 36.29 -11.73
CA PHE A 273 36.39 35.26 -10.80
C PHE A 273 37.76 34.71 -11.18
N THR A 274 38.78 35.57 -11.14
CA THR A 274 40.17 35.15 -10.89
C THR A 274 40.41 35.18 -9.39
N ASN A 275 40.21 34.04 -8.72
CA ASN A 275 40.69 33.86 -7.36
C ASN A 275 41.83 32.84 -7.34
N ASN A 276 43.04 33.39 -7.41
CA ASN A 276 44.29 32.72 -7.04
C ASN A 276 44.29 32.59 -5.51
N GLY A 277 43.88 31.42 -5.01
CA GLY A 277 43.90 31.09 -3.58
C GLY A 277 44.87 29.95 -3.30
N GLN A 278 46.00 30.29 -2.68
CA GLN A 278 47.07 29.41 -2.24
C GLN A 278 46.57 28.16 -1.50
N ARG A 279 47.12 27.00 -1.88
CA ARG A 279 47.10 25.77 -1.06
C ARG A 279 47.93 25.99 0.22
N GLY A 280 47.25 26.41 1.29
CA GLY A 280 47.78 26.32 2.65
C GLY A 280 47.88 24.87 3.09
N LYS A 281 49.10 24.45 3.47
CA LYS A 281 49.36 23.21 4.20
C LYS A 281 48.69 23.33 5.59
N SER A 282 47.84 22.38 5.95
CA SER A 282 47.35 22.23 7.32
C SER A 282 48.29 21.28 8.10
N PRO A 283 48.80 21.70 9.27
CA PRO A 283 49.45 20.84 10.24
C PRO A 283 48.46 20.39 11.31
N TYR A 284 48.23 19.09 11.41
CA TYR A 284 47.85 18.39 12.64
C TYR A 284 48.81 17.19 12.72
N ALA A 285 49.74 16.95 13.66
CA ALA A 285 50.30 17.68 14.82
C ALA A 285 49.34 18.54 15.66
#